data_AF-A0A7S0AHD7-F1
#
_entry.id   AF-A0A7S0AHD7-F1
#
_cell.length_a   1.000
_cell.length_b   1.000
_cell.length_c   1.000
_cell.angle_alpha   90.00
_cell.angle_beta   90.00
_cell.angle_gamma   90.00
#
_symmetry.space_group_name_H-M   'P 1'
#
loop_
_entity.id
_entity.type
_entity.pdbx_description
1 polymer ?
#
loop_
_entity_poly.entity_id
_entity_poly.type
_entity_poly.pdbx_seq_one_letter_code
_entity_poly.pdbx_strand_id
1 'polypeptide(L)'
;SGTSTSQGPSSSGTSTSQGPSSSGMSTYPASRSQSPHVSYHGSEFDGLWLADLSPFIGMSPEDSPSSWLYALEIRGETVMDGKGGSVTLEHRDGHVYLHGGWLSIRGGTLVRVGRSGLTVRYHRMEGEHVAGLQSFGNGNPEQDSDAEQMSGPGGRV
;
A
#
# COMPACT_ATOMS: atom_id res chain seq x y z
N SER A 1 -16.90 -8.45 55.77
CA SER A 1 -16.40 -7.23 56.44
C SER A 1 -15.24 -6.67 55.63
N GLY A 2 -15.29 -5.39 55.23
CA GLY A 2 -14.15 -4.70 54.61
C GLY A 2 -14.45 -3.98 53.29
N THR A 3 -15.34 -2.98 53.32
CA THR A 3 -15.47 -1.92 52.30
C THR A 3 -14.36 -0.88 52.48
N SER A 4 -13.76 -0.40 51.39
CA SER A 4 -13.03 0.88 51.36
C SER A 4 -12.97 1.46 49.94
N THR A 5 -13.91 2.37 49.70
CA THR A 5 -13.96 3.38 48.65
C THR A 5 -12.94 4.48 48.93
N SER A 6 -12.31 5.05 47.90
CA SER A 6 -11.75 6.41 47.99
C SER A 6 -12.02 7.19 46.70
N GLN A 7 -12.93 8.14 46.83
CA GLN A 7 -13.13 9.29 45.95
C GLN A 7 -12.26 10.43 46.48
N GLY A 8 -11.73 11.27 45.60
CA GLY A 8 -11.14 12.56 45.95
C GLY A 8 -11.52 13.62 44.91
N PRO A 9 -12.27 14.68 45.27
CA PRO A 9 -12.57 15.81 44.40
C PRO A 9 -11.84 17.12 44.82
N SER A 10 -12.03 18.16 43.98
CA SER A 10 -11.83 19.61 44.19
C SER A 10 -10.37 20.13 44.20
N SER A 11 -10.00 21.32 43.70
CA SER A 11 -10.71 22.61 43.53
C SER A 11 -9.88 23.53 42.60
N SER A 12 -10.52 24.30 41.70
CA SER A 12 -10.76 25.77 41.75
C SER A 12 -9.54 26.68 41.59
N GLY A 13 -9.59 27.55 40.56
CA GLY A 13 -8.68 28.69 40.39
C GLY A 13 -9.16 29.64 39.29
N THR A 14 -10.09 30.54 39.63
CA THR A 14 -10.43 31.73 38.85
C THR A 14 -9.41 32.83 39.11
N SER A 15 -8.94 33.51 38.06
CA SER A 15 -8.30 34.82 38.18
C SER A 15 -8.59 35.63 36.92
N THR A 16 -9.45 36.62 37.11
CA THR A 16 -9.73 37.74 36.21
C THR A 16 -8.59 38.76 36.26
N SER A 17 -8.17 39.25 35.10
CA SER A 17 -7.51 40.56 34.99
C SER A 17 -7.87 41.22 33.66
N GLN A 18 -8.59 42.34 33.77
CA GLN A 18 -8.82 43.32 32.70
C GLN A 18 -7.59 44.23 32.57
N GLY A 19 -7.27 44.66 31.34
CA GLY A 19 -6.28 45.70 31.05
C GLY A 19 -6.27 46.06 29.55
N PRO A 20 -5.89 47.28 29.17
CA PRO A 20 -6.66 48.11 28.22
C PRO A 20 -6.15 48.11 26.77
N SER A 21 -7.02 48.65 25.90
CA SER A 21 -6.82 48.96 24.49
C SER A 21 -5.58 49.81 24.20
N SER A 22 -4.79 49.43 23.19
CA SER A 22 -3.95 50.36 22.45
C SER A 22 -3.83 49.92 20.99
N SER A 23 -4.33 50.81 20.13
CA SER A 23 -4.22 50.81 18.68
C SER A 23 -2.75 50.72 18.24
N GLY A 24 -2.45 49.76 17.38
CA GLY A 24 -1.15 49.64 16.74
C GLY A 24 -1.30 48.92 15.40
N MET A 25 -1.44 49.71 14.32
CA MET A 25 -1.22 49.23 12.96
C MET A 25 0.17 48.59 12.89
N SER A 26 0.20 47.28 12.73
CA SER A 26 1.40 46.59 12.31
C SER A 26 0.98 45.46 11.39
N THR A 27 0.93 45.79 10.11
CA THR A 27 0.92 44.87 8.97
C THR A 27 2.21 44.07 9.01
N TYR A 28 2.26 43.06 9.87
CA TYR A 28 3.16 41.95 9.68
C TYR A 28 2.56 41.11 8.54
N PRO A 29 3.28 40.87 7.44
CA PRO A 29 2.86 39.82 6.54
C PRO A 29 2.80 38.56 7.40
N ALA A 30 1.61 37.95 7.48
CA ALA A 30 1.50 36.60 7.97
C ALA A 30 2.40 35.77 7.06
N SER A 31 3.63 35.53 7.52
CA SER A 31 4.47 34.44 7.04
C SER A 31 3.69 33.19 7.38
N ARG A 32 2.73 32.86 6.51
CA ARG A 32 2.18 31.54 6.36
C ARG A 32 3.42 30.68 6.20
N SER A 33 3.78 30.00 7.28
CA SER A 33 4.59 28.80 7.22
C SER A 33 3.81 27.86 6.30
N GLN A 34 4.02 28.03 5.00
CA GLN A 34 3.79 27.00 4.01
C GLN A 34 4.80 25.93 4.42
N SER A 35 4.41 25.10 5.40
CA SER A 35 4.95 23.76 5.46
C SER A 35 4.85 23.27 4.02
N PRO A 36 5.98 22.91 3.38
CA PRO A 36 5.94 22.49 2.00
C PRO A 36 4.91 21.37 1.95
N HIS A 37 3.78 21.64 1.29
CA HIS A 37 2.92 20.58 0.81
C HIS A 37 3.82 19.88 -0.19
N VAL A 38 4.58 18.89 0.30
CA VAL A 38 5.30 17.96 -0.55
C VAL A 38 4.17 17.24 -1.27
N SER A 39 3.83 17.76 -2.45
CA SER A 39 2.96 17.08 -3.39
C SER A 39 3.66 15.78 -3.69
N TYR A 40 3.27 14.74 -2.96
CA TYR A 40 3.85 13.41 -3.08
C TYR A 40 3.57 12.96 -4.50
N HIS A 41 4.63 12.92 -5.31
CA HIS A 41 4.58 12.30 -6.62
C HIS A 41 4.67 10.79 -6.36
N GLY A 42 3.51 10.15 -6.12
CA GLY A 42 3.39 8.71 -5.85
C GLY A 42 4.09 7.80 -6.87
N SER A 43 4.51 8.36 -8.01
CA SER A 43 5.35 7.75 -9.03
C SER A 43 6.67 7.15 -8.52
N GLU A 44 7.18 7.55 -7.35
CA GLU A 44 8.41 6.94 -6.82
C GLU A 44 8.23 5.46 -6.48
N PHE A 45 7.02 5.08 -6.04
CA PHE A 45 6.70 3.70 -5.69
C PHE A 45 6.32 2.86 -6.90
N ASP A 46 6.06 3.46 -8.06
CA ASP A 46 5.59 2.74 -9.23
C ASP A 46 6.59 1.69 -9.71
N GLY A 47 6.06 0.56 -10.18
CA GLY A 47 6.84 -0.53 -10.77
C GLY A 47 6.58 -1.88 -10.12
N LEU A 48 7.29 -2.88 -10.62
CA LEU A 48 7.27 -4.23 -10.09
C LEU A 48 8.40 -4.40 -9.08
N TRP A 49 8.06 -4.85 -7.88
CA TRP A 49 8.96 -4.99 -6.75
C TRP A 49 8.95 -6.43 -6.26
N LEU A 50 10.13 -7.06 -6.15
CA LEU A 50 10.27 -8.42 -5.63
C LEU A 50 10.94 -8.42 -4.27
N ALA A 51 10.34 -9.12 -3.31
CA ALA A 51 10.86 -9.22 -1.96
C ALA A 51 12.17 -10.01 -1.90
N ASP A 52 13.14 -9.53 -1.13
CA ASP A 52 14.29 -10.33 -0.70
C ASP A 52 13.82 -11.31 0.38
N LEU A 53 13.74 -12.58 0.01
CA LEU A 53 13.29 -13.66 0.88
C LEU A 53 14.41 -14.27 1.71
N SER A 54 15.67 -13.88 1.47
CA SER A 54 16.85 -14.42 2.15
C SER A 54 16.74 -14.38 3.70
N PRO A 55 16.21 -13.30 4.31
CA PRO A 55 16.02 -13.24 5.78
C PRO A 55 14.99 -14.22 6.35
N PHE A 56 14.12 -14.78 5.51
CA PHE A 56 13.01 -15.65 5.94
C PHE A 56 13.28 -17.13 5.67
N ILE A 57 14.42 -17.48 5.08
CA ILE A 57 14.80 -18.88 4.84
C ILE A 57 14.96 -19.58 6.20
N GLY A 58 14.17 -20.62 6.44
CA GLY A 58 14.17 -21.39 7.68
C GLY A 58 13.25 -20.85 8.77
N MET A 59 12.47 -19.79 8.51
CA MET A 59 11.36 -19.41 9.37
C MET A 59 10.22 -20.42 9.25
N SER A 60 9.45 -20.55 10.34
CA SER A 60 8.20 -21.29 10.32
C SER A 60 7.23 -20.65 9.31
N PRO A 61 6.29 -21.42 8.73
CA PRO A 61 5.26 -20.86 7.87
C PRO A 61 4.37 -19.83 8.57
N GLU A 62 4.22 -19.91 9.90
CA GLU A 62 3.42 -18.96 10.68
C GLU A 62 4.13 -17.62 10.91
N ASP A 63 5.47 -17.60 10.92
CA ASP A 63 6.28 -16.38 11.07
C ASP A 63 6.70 -15.78 9.71
N SER A 64 6.48 -16.53 8.62
CA SER A 64 6.80 -16.10 7.27
C SER A 64 5.87 -14.98 6.78
N PRO A 65 6.38 -14.01 6.00
CA PRO A 65 5.51 -12.99 5.42
C PRO A 65 4.43 -13.64 4.56
N SER A 66 3.22 -13.08 4.59
CA SER A 66 2.12 -13.57 3.78
C SER A 66 2.52 -13.63 2.30
N SER A 67 2.13 -14.69 1.59
CA SER A 67 2.59 -14.94 0.21
C SER A 67 2.34 -13.80 -0.80
N TRP A 68 1.35 -12.95 -0.54
CA TRP A 68 1.07 -11.78 -1.38
C TRP A 68 2.12 -10.66 -1.23
N LEU A 69 2.95 -10.70 -0.18
CA LEU A 69 4.04 -9.74 0.03
C LEU A 69 5.31 -10.11 -0.73
N TYR A 70 5.34 -11.19 -1.51
CA TYR A 70 6.53 -11.63 -2.24
C TYR A 70 6.78 -10.81 -3.51
N ALA A 71 5.71 -10.32 -4.13
CA ALA A 71 5.77 -9.47 -5.30
C ALA A 71 4.69 -8.39 -5.19
N LEU A 72 5.07 -7.14 -5.42
CA LEU A 72 4.16 -6.01 -5.43
C LEU A 72 4.29 -5.31 -6.78
N GLU A 73 3.18 -5.18 -7.50
CA GLU A 73 3.12 -4.27 -8.64
C GLU A 73 2.36 -3.01 -8.20
N ILE A 74 3.07 -1.88 -8.18
CA ILE A 74 2.50 -0.60 -7.77
C ILE A 74 2.29 0.26 -9.01
N ARG A 75 1.08 0.79 -9.16
CA ARG A 75 0.66 1.70 -10.24
C ARG A 75 -0.15 2.84 -9.65
N GLY A 76 0.49 4.00 -9.49
CA GLY A 76 -0.07 5.14 -8.77
C GLY A 76 -0.36 4.75 -7.31
N GLU A 77 -1.63 4.84 -6.93
CA GLU A 77 -2.08 4.50 -5.58
C GLU A 77 -2.54 3.05 -5.44
N THR A 78 -2.44 2.23 -6.48
CA THR A 78 -2.93 0.84 -6.46
C THR A 78 -1.78 -0.15 -6.42
N VAL A 79 -1.89 -1.16 -5.58
CA VAL A 79 -0.97 -2.29 -5.47
C VAL A 79 -1.68 -3.57 -5.86
N MET A 80 -1.10 -4.31 -6.81
CA MET A 80 -1.58 -5.63 -7.22
C MET A 80 -0.84 -6.71 -6.45
N ASP A 81 -1.58 -7.67 -5.90
CA ASP A 81 -1.09 -8.68 -4.95
C ASP A 81 -0.58 -9.98 -5.61
N GLY A 82 -0.45 -9.98 -6.95
CA GLY A 82 -0.04 -11.12 -7.76
C GLY A 82 -1.08 -12.26 -7.87
N LYS A 83 -2.17 -12.20 -7.09
CA LYS A 83 -3.30 -13.14 -7.13
C LYS A 83 -4.53 -12.55 -7.83
N GLY A 84 -4.37 -11.37 -8.42
CA GLY A 84 -5.45 -10.62 -9.09
C GLY A 84 -6.23 -9.70 -8.15
N GLY A 85 -5.87 -9.63 -6.87
CA GLY A 85 -6.39 -8.64 -5.94
C GLY A 85 -5.68 -7.31 -6.08
N SER A 86 -6.41 -6.23 -5.80
CA SER A 86 -5.87 -4.87 -5.75
C SER A 86 -6.13 -4.22 -4.41
N VAL A 87 -5.18 -3.42 -3.96
CA VAL A 87 -5.19 -2.73 -2.66
C VAL A 87 -4.78 -1.29 -2.89
N THR A 88 -5.50 -0.35 -2.30
CA THR A 88 -5.14 1.07 -2.37
C THR A 88 -4.12 1.43 -1.29
N LEU A 89 -3.09 2.16 -1.66
CA LEU A 89 -2.13 2.77 -0.75
C LEU A 89 -2.83 3.83 0.10
N GLU A 90 -2.55 3.82 1.41
CA GLU A 90 -3.12 4.80 2.32
C GLU A 90 -2.09 5.87 2.67
N HIS A 91 -2.45 7.15 2.50
CA HIS A 91 -1.58 8.27 2.85
C HIS A 91 -2.02 8.86 4.19
N ARG A 92 -1.15 8.80 5.20
CA ARG A 92 -1.43 9.31 6.56
C ARG A 92 -0.17 9.94 7.14
N ASP A 93 -0.29 11.14 7.68
CA ASP A 93 0.80 11.85 8.37
C ASP A 93 2.12 11.93 7.56
N GLY A 94 2.01 12.11 6.24
CA GLY A 94 3.17 12.16 5.34
C GLY A 94 3.83 10.80 5.04
N HIS A 95 3.21 9.70 5.46
CA HIS A 95 3.68 8.33 5.23
C HIS A 95 2.70 7.58 4.33
N VAL A 96 3.23 6.61 3.58
CA VAL A 96 2.47 5.72 2.70
C VAL A 96 2.34 4.36 3.39
N TYR A 97 1.13 3.81 3.44
CA TYR A 97 0.84 2.54 4.10
C TYR A 97 0.24 1.52 3.14
N LEU A 98 0.61 0.25 3.35
CA LEU A 98 0.09 -0.92 2.67
C LEU A 98 -0.28 -1.99 3.72
N HIS A 99 -1.58 -2.24 3.87
CA HIS A 99 -2.14 -3.16 4.89
C HIS A 99 -1.60 -2.90 6.30
N GLY A 100 -1.57 -1.63 6.71
CA GLY A 100 -1.09 -1.20 8.03
C GLY A 100 0.43 -1.27 8.23
N GLY A 101 1.22 -1.63 7.21
CA GLY A 101 2.68 -1.47 7.21
C GLY A 101 3.09 -0.21 6.47
N TRP A 102 4.09 0.52 6.98
CA TRP A 102 4.59 1.73 6.31
C TRP A 102 5.57 1.38 5.20
N LEU A 103 5.51 2.12 4.10
CA LEU A 103 6.38 2.02 2.93
C LEU A 103 7.35 3.19 2.90
N SER A 104 8.57 2.92 2.45
CA SER A 104 9.55 3.96 2.10
C SER A 104 10.52 3.46 1.06
N ILE A 105 11.12 4.38 0.31
CA ILE A 105 12.22 4.08 -0.59
C ILE A 105 13.53 4.50 0.06
N ARG A 106 14.49 3.57 0.13
CA ARG A 106 15.81 3.78 0.72
C ARG A 106 16.85 3.25 -0.26
N GLY A 107 17.65 4.14 -0.86
CA GLY A 107 18.70 3.76 -1.80
C GLY A 107 18.18 2.93 -2.99
N GLY A 108 17.02 3.29 -3.54
CA GLY A 108 16.40 2.58 -4.66
C GLY A 108 15.73 1.25 -4.30
N THR A 109 15.73 0.86 -3.02
CA THR A 109 15.03 -0.32 -2.52
C THR A 109 13.73 0.11 -1.85
N LEU A 110 12.63 -0.57 -2.16
CA LEU A 110 11.37 -0.39 -1.45
C LEU A 110 11.45 -1.16 -0.13
N VAL A 111 11.09 -0.51 0.98
CA VAL A 111 11.11 -1.09 2.31
C VAL A 111 9.72 -0.99 2.90
N ARG A 112 9.15 -2.13 3.28
CA ARG A 112 7.91 -2.22 4.04
C ARG A 112 8.20 -2.68 5.45
N VAL A 113 7.66 -1.98 6.43
CA VAL A 113 7.73 -2.40 7.85
C VAL A 113 6.31 -2.61 8.34
N GLY A 114 5.98 -3.85 8.67
CA GLY A 114 4.68 -4.25 9.19
C GLY A 114 4.46 -3.82 10.65
N ARG A 115 3.21 -3.91 11.12
CA ARG A 115 2.84 -3.62 12.52
C ARG A 115 3.57 -4.49 13.55
N SER A 116 3.98 -5.69 13.15
CA SER A 116 4.79 -6.60 13.98
C SER A 116 6.27 -6.21 14.07
N GLY A 117 6.71 -5.17 13.34
CA GLY A 117 8.12 -4.82 13.19
C GLY A 117 8.84 -5.62 12.09
N LEU A 118 8.18 -6.62 11.49
CA LEU A 118 8.74 -7.37 10.38
C LEU A 118 9.02 -6.44 9.20
N THR A 119 10.26 -6.44 8.75
CA THR A 119 10.74 -5.58 7.65
C THR A 119 10.96 -6.43 6.42
N VAL A 120 10.29 -6.09 5.32
CA VAL A 120 10.48 -6.70 3.99
C VAL A 120 11.17 -5.67 3.09
N ARG A 121 12.25 -6.09 2.43
CA ARG A 121 12.96 -5.28 1.45
C ARG A 121 12.60 -5.79 0.06
N TYR A 122 12.48 -4.88 -0.89
CA TYR A 122 12.12 -5.21 -2.26
C TYR A 122 13.06 -4.55 -3.26
N HIS A 123 13.41 -5.30 -4.29
CA HIS A 123 14.19 -4.82 -5.43
C HIS A 123 13.25 -4.54 -6.61
N ARG A 124 13.49 -3.40 -7.27
CA ARG A 124 12.73 -3.02 -8.46
C ARG A 124 13.16 -3.92 -9.62
N MET A 125 12.19 -4.49 -10.32
CA MET A 125 12.42 -5.24 -11.55
C MET A 125 12.47 -4.26 -12.72
N GLU A 126 13.58 -4.21 -13.44
CA GLU A 126 13.73 -3.45 -14.67
C GLU A 126 13.39 -4.32 -15.89
N GLY A 127 12.80 -3.69 -16.90
CA GLY A 127 11.88 -4.26 -17.89
C GLY A 127 12.40 -5.24 -18.95
N GLU A 128 13.33 -6.13 -18.64
CA GLU A 128 13.64 -7.28 -19.52
C GLU A 128 13.04 -8.61 -19.03
N HIS A 129 12.63 -8.70 -17.76
CA HIS A 129 12.19 -9.97 -17.16
C HIS A 129 10.67 -10.17 -17.07
N VAL A 130 9.85 -9.22 -17.51
CA VAL A 130 8.38 -9.29 -17.38
C VAL A 130 7.70 -9.96 -18.58
N ALA A 131 8.42 -10.14 -19.70
CA ALA A 131 7.91 -10.88 -20.86
C ALA A 131 7.68 -12.39 -20.57
N GLY A 132 8.30 -12.93 -19.51
CA GLY A 132 8.16 -14.35 -19.14
C GLY A 132 6.91 -14.70 -18.33
N LEU A 133 6.24 -13.73 -17.69
CA LEU A 133 5.04 -13.98 -16.87
C LEU A 133 3.72 -13.79 -17.61
N GLN A 134 3.73 -13.16 -18.80
CA GLN A 134 2.54 -13.05 -19.65
C GLN A 134 2.31 -14.29 -20.54
N SER A 135 3.20 -15.28 -20.53
CA SER A 135 3.10 -16.46 -21.42
C SER A 135 2.22 -17.60 -20.91
N PHE A 136 1.44 -17.43 -19.83
CA PHE A 136 0.55 -18.47 -19.30
C PHE A 136 -0.94 -18.24 -19.62
N GLY A 137 -1.31 -17.18 -20.34
CA GLY A 137 -2.69 -16.73 -20.44
C GLY A 137 -3.35 -16.63 -21.81
N ASN A 138 -2.66 -16.94 -22.92
CA ASN A 138 -3.22 -16.84 -24.27
C ASN A 138 -3.11 -18.15 -25.06
N GLY A 139 -3.49 -19.26 -24.43
CA GLY A 139 -3.88 -20.44 -25.20
C GLY A 139 -5.23 -20.16 -25.86
N ASN A 140 -5.20 -19.64 -27.08
CA ASN A 140 -6.34 -19.59 -27.99
C ASN A 140 -6.57 -21.03 -28.49
N PRO A 141 -7.64 -21.76 -28.11
CA PRO A 141 -8.02 -22.96 -28.83
C PRO A 141 -8.75 -22.53 -30.11
N GLU A 142 -7.99 -22.00 -31.08
CA GLU A 142 -8.36 -22.16 -32.49
C GLU A 142 -8.16 -23.65 -32.82
N GLN A 143 -9.14 -24.46 -32.41
CA GLN A 143 -9.33 -25.77 -33.02
C GLN A 143 -10.08 -25.56 -34.32
N ASP A 144 -9.30 -25.33 -35.37
CA ASP A 144 -9.63 -25.77 -36.71
C ASP A 144 -10.08 -27.23 -36.65
N SER A 145 -11.30 -27.48 -37.07
CA SER A 145 -11.78 -28.82 -37.42
C SER A 145 -12.63 -28.69 -38.68
N ASP A 146 -11.95 -28.31 -39.75
CA ASP A 146 -12.34 -28.59 -41.13
C ASP A 146 -12.00 -30.06 -41.45
N ALA A 147 -13.03 -30.91 -41.57
CA ALA A 147 -13.07 -32.20 -42.28
C ALA A 147 -14.37 -32.92 -41.87
N GLU A 148 -15.26 -33.42 -42.71
CA GLU A 148 -15.23 -33.74 -44.12
C GLU A 148 -16.67 -33.79 -44.64
N GLN A 149 -16.80 -33.50 -45.92
CA GLN A 149 -17.98 -33.70 -46.76
C GLN A 149 -18.46 -35.15 -46.70
N MET A 150 -19.78 -35.40 -46.67
CA MET A 150 -20.40 -36.44 -47.52
C MET A 150 -21.87 -36.09 -47.84
N SER A 151 -22.15 -36.17 -49.13
CA SER A 151 -23.41 -35.95 -49.85
C SER A 151 -24.59 -36.82 -49.36
N GLY A 152 -25.82 -36.35 -49.60
CA GLY A 152 -27.10 -37.09 -49.38
C GLY A 152 -27.31 -38.27 -50.36
N PRO A 153 -28.52 -38.59 -50.86
CA PRO A 153 -29.88 -38.19 -50.48
C PRO A 153 -30.85 -39.39 -50.27
N GLY A 154 -32.09 -39.09 -49.85
CA GLY A 154 -33.30 -39.77 -50.35
C GLY A 154 -33.76 -41.07 -49.67
N GLY A 155 -35.05 -41.11 -49.31
CA GLY A 155 -35.74 -42.36 -48.96
C GLY A 155 -37.14 -42.16 -48.41
N ARG A 156 -38.13 -42.01 -49.29
CA ARG A 156 -39.56 -42.22 -48.99
C ARG A 156 -39.80 -43.69 -48.65
N VAL A 157 -40.67 -43.96 -47.68
CA VAL A 157 -41.76 -44.96 -47.76
C VAL A 157 -42.96 -44.44 -47.02
#